data_AF-A0A939PP49-F1
#
_entry.id   AF-A0A939PP49-F1
#
_cell.length_a   1.000
_cell.length_b   1.000
_cell.length_c   1.000
_cell.angle_alpha   90.00
_cell.angle_beta   90.00
_cell.angle_gamma   90.00
#
_symmetry.space_group_name_H-M   'P 1'
#
loop_
_entity.id
_entity.type
_entity.pdbx_description
1 polymer ?
#
loop_
_entity_poly.entity_id
_entity_poly.type
_entity_poly.pdbx_seq_one_letter_code
_entity_poly.pdbx_strand_id
1 'polypeptide(L)'
;VIAPQGPGYYALTRYADVVEASRRPQDFCSGQGAISIPDVPGDLNEFFGSMISMDDPRHAKIRRIVSRAFSPRMIQRFEDKVEAVAGQIVAEVATGGGTGDFVQDVAARLPLKIICDMMGVGEEHYRTVLDASNVILAGNDAEFVPVDDGEQMA
;
A
#
# COMPACT_ATOMS: atom_id res chain seq x y z
N VAL A 1 -13.10 -18.74 9.83
CA VAL A 1 -12.22 -18.11 10.84
C VAL A 1 -10.80 -18.39 10.40
N ILE A 2 -10.08 -17.37 9.91
CA ILE A 2 -8.85 -17.55 9.09
C ILE A 2 -7.57 -17.74 9.93
N ALA A 3 -7.62 -17.56 11.25
CA ALA A 3 -6.51 -17.94 12.15
C ALA A 3 -7.03 -18.22 13.57
N PRO A 4 -6.35 -19.06 14.37
CA PRO A 4 -6.67 -19.26 15.78
C PRO A 4 -6.50 -17.96 16.58
N GLN A 5 -7.24 -17.83 17.69
CA GLN A 5 -7.14 -16.66 18.57
C GLN A 5 -5.73 -16.56 19.17
N GLY A 6 -5.00 -15.51 18.80
CA GLY A 6 -3.68 -15.20 19.34
C GLY A 6 -3.73 -14.65 20.78
N PRO A 7 -2.56 -14.36 21.40
CA PRO A 7 -2.47 -13.86 22.77
C PRO A 7 -3.04 -12.44 22.97
N GLY A 8 -3.48 -11.79 21.89
CA GLY A 8 -3.94 -10.40 21.87
C GLY A 8 -2.81 -9.43 21.50
N TYR A 9 -3.12 -8.13 21.53
CA TYR A 9 -2.18 -7.05 21.18
C TYR A 9 -2.40 -5.83 22.07
N TYR A 10 -1.41 -4.94 22.11
CA TYR A 10 -1.51 -3.64 22.76
C TYR A 10 -1.94 -2.57 21.75
N ALA A 11 -3.01 -1.84 22.04
CA ALA A 11 -3.47 -0.71 21.23
C ALA A 11 -2.89 0.60 21.77
N LEU A 12 -1.90 1.17 21.07
CA LEU A 12 -1.37 2.50 21.38
C LEU A 12 -2.32 3.56 20.81
N THR A 13 -2.98 4.31 21.69
CA THR A 13 -4.03 5.28 21.30
C THR A 13 -3.62 6.74 21.52
N ARG A 14 -2.46 6.99 22.15
CA ARG A 14 -1.91 8.33 22.33
C ARG A 14 -0.78 8.57 21.34
N TYR A 15 -0.72 9.79 20.81
CA TYR A 15 0.35 10.23 19.90
C TYR A 15 1.75 9.99 20.46
N ALA A 16 1.97 10.34 21.74
CA ALA A 16 3.27 10.19 22.39
C ALA A 16 3.74 8.72 22.40
N ASP A 17 2.85 7.79 22.73
CA ASP A 17 3.16 6.36 22.80
C ASP A 17 3.50 5.79 21.41
N VAL A 18 2.75 6.20 20.38
CA VAL A 18 3.01 5.81 18.98
C VAL A 18 4.39 6.31 18.53
N VAL A 19 4.72 7.57 18.83
CA VAL A 19 6.02 8.16 18.47
C VAL A 19 7.17 7.47 19.22
N GLU A 20 6.98 7.17 20.51
CA GLU A 20 7.98 6.46 21.30
C GLU A 20 8.26 5.08 20.74
N ALA A 21 7.21 4.27 20.51
CA ALA A 21 7.36 2.93 19.95
C ALA A 21 8.04 2.97 18.56
N SER A 22 7.60 3.88 17.69
CA SER A 22 8.14 4.04 16.33
C SER A 22 9.62 4.45 16.29
N ARG A 23 10.16 5.03 17.37
CA ARG A 23 11.57 5.47 17.47
C ARG A 23 12.48 4.46 18.15
N ARG A 24 11.93 3.34 18.63
CA ARG A 24 12.65 2.31 19.39
C ARG A 24 12.61 0.96 18.67
N PRO A 25 13.16 0.84 17.44
CA PRO A 25 13.07 -0.38 16.64
C PRO A 25 13.76 -1.59 17.29
N GLN A 26 14.70 -1.38 18.21
CA GLN A 26 15.31 -2.46 18.99
C GLN A 26 14.37 -3.06 20.04
N ASP A 27 13.35 -2.31 20.47
CA ASP A 27 12.36 -2.75 21.45
C ASP A 27 11.04 -3.18 20.77
N PHE A 28 10.70 -2.53 19.64
CA PHE A 28 9.51 -2.81 18.83
C PHE A 28 9.92 -3.17 17.40
N CYS A 29 10.15 -4.47 17.16
CA CYS A 29 10.63 -4.98 15.88
C CYS A 29 9.52 -5.03 14.83
N SER A 30 9.88 -4.83 13.55
CA SER A 30 8.97 -4.98 12.42
C SER A 30 9.01 -6.37 11.77
N GLY A 31 10.13 -7.10 11.94
CA GLY A 31 10.38 -8.38 11.29
C GLY A 31 9.49 -9.53 11.73
N GLN A 32 8.69 -9.35 12.78
CA GLN A 32 7.79 -10.36 13.36
C GLN A 32 6.31 -10.06 13.10
N GLY A 33 5.99 -9.14 12.18
CA GLY A 33 4.61 -8.82 11.80
C GLY A 33 4.26 -7.36 12.09
N ALA A 34 4.61 -6.46 11.17
CA ALA A 34 4.42 -5.01 11.34
C ALA A 34 3.11 -4.48 10.73
N ILE A 35 2.56 -5.17 9.74
CA ILE A 35 1.50 -4.65 8.86
C ILE A 35 0.17 -5.39 9.00
N SER A 36 0.09 -6.34 9.92
CA SER A 36 -1.07 -7.20 10.10
C SER A 36 -1.38 -7.36 11.59
N ILE A 37 -2.67 -7.28 11.93
CA ILE A 37 -3.14 -7.55 13.29
C ILE A 37 -3.13 -9.06 13.60
N PRO A 38 -3.54 -9.96 12.68
CA PRO A 38 -3.36 -11.39 12.88
C PRO A 38 -1.89 -11.76 12.82
N ASP A 39 -1.47 -12.71 13.66
CA ASP A 39 -0.14 -13.31 13.57
C ASP A 39 0.00 -14.05 12.23
N VAL A 40 0.89 -13.54 11.37
CA VAL A 40 1.19 -14.15 10.07
C VAL A 40 2.41 -15.07 10.23
N PRO A 41 2.35 -16.34 9.77
CA PRO A 41 3.50 -17.23 9.71
C PRO A 41 4.74 -16.56 9.09
N GLY A 42 5.93 -16.86 9.62
CA GLY A 42 7.16 -16.14 9.25
C GLY A 42 7.54 -16.24 7.77
N ASP A 43 7.24 -17.36 7.12
CA ASP A 43 7.41 -17.57 5.67
C ASP A 43 6.47 -16.69 4.84
N LEU A 44 5.20 -16.57 5.26
CA LEU A 44 4.24 -15.66 4.64
C LEU A 44 4.61 -14.20 4.91
N ASN A 45 5.12 -13.87 6.10
CA ASN A 45 5.59 -12.53 6.42
C ASN A 45 6.86 -12.17 5.63
N GLU A 46 7.76 -13.10 5.31
CA GLU A 46 8.89 -12.82 4.42
C GLU A 46 8.45 -12.71 2.95
N PHE A 47 7.42 -13.46 2.53
CA PHE A 47 6.91 -13.44 1.16
C PHE A 47 6.10 -12.16 0.86
N PHE A 48 5.16 -11.80 1.74
CA PHE A 48 4.31 -10.61 1.58
C PHE A 48 4.94 -9.34 2.18
N GLY A 49 5.82 -9.50 3.16
CA GLY A 49 6.50 -8.40 3.82
C GLY A 49 7.65 -7.86 2.97
N SER A 50 7.41 -6.72 2.33
CA SER A 50 8.49 -5.89 1.75
C SER A 50 9.38 -5.31 2.87
N MET A 51 10.21 -4.31 2.55
CA MET A 51 11.09 -3.65 3.52
C MET A 51 10.38 -3.07 4.76
N ILE A 52 9.05 -2.93 4.72
CA ILE A 52 8.22 -2.51 5.85
C ILE A 52 8.18 -3.55 7.00
N SER A 53 8.33 -4.84 6.68
CA SER A 53 8.35 -5.95 7.64
C SER A 53 9.78 -6.47 7.86
N MET A 54 10.78 -5.58 7.86
CA MET A 54 12.18 -5.93 8.05
C MET A 54 12.81 -5.08 9.15
N ASP A 55 13.73 -5.69 9.90
CA ASP A 55 14.59 -4.99 10.86
C ASP A 55 16.01 -4.76 10.32
N ASP A 56 16.76 -3.93 11.03
CA ASP A 56 18.16 -3.69 10.73
C ASP A 56 19.01 -4.94 11.03
N PRO A 57 20.11 -5.17 10.28
CA PRO A 57 20.70 -4.27 9.27
C PRO A 57 20.14 -4.43 7.85
N ARG A 58 19.23 -5.40 7.60
CA ARG A 58 18.69 -5.68 6.26
C ARG A 58 17.83 -4.51 5.76
N HIS A 59 16.95 -3.99 6.62
CA HIS A 59 16.11 -2.83 6.32
C HIS A 59 16.95 -1.61 5.91
N ALA A 60 17.95 -1.19 6.71
CA ALA A 60 18.83 -0.07 6.37
C ALA A 60 19.54 -0.22 5.02
N LYS A 61 19.96 -1.44 4.65
CA LYS A 61 20.61 -1.70 3.35
C LYS A 61 19.65 -1.46 2.18
N ILE A 62 18.44 -2.02 2.24
CA ILE A 62 17.43 -1.87 1.18
C ILE A 62 16.94 -0.42 1.11
N ARG A 63 16.63 0.18 2.28
CA ARG A 63 16.17 1.58 2.37
C ARG A 63 17.15 2.54 1.72
N ARG A 64 18.45 2.35 1.90
CA ARG A 64 19.49 3.20 1.28
C ARG A 64 19.44 3.21 -0.25
N ILE A 65 19.00 2.11 -0.86
CA ILE A 65 18.85 2.00 -2.32
C ILE A 65 17.56 2.73 -2.73
N VAL A 66 16.43 2.35 -2.12
CA VAL A 66 15.09 2.86 -2.46
C VAL A 66 14.98 4.36 -2.21
N SER A 67 15.51 4.88 -1.10
CA SER A 67 15.41 6.31 -0.73
C SER A 67 16.02 7.27 -1.75
N ARG A 68 16.89 6.80 -2.67
CA ARG A 68 17.44 7.65 -3.75
C ARG A 68 16.35 8.09 -4.74
N ALA A 69 15.38 7.21 -5.01
CA ALA A 69 14.24 7.50 -5.88
C ALA A 69 13.27 8.53 -5.25
N PHE A 70 13.29 8.66 -3.92
CA PHE A 70 12.43 9.57 -3.15
C PHE A 70 13.19 10.76 -2.56
N SER A 71 14.35 11.12 -3.12
CA SER A 71 15.09 12.31 -2.67
C SER A 71 14.30 13.60 -2.97
N PRO A 72 14.51 14.69 -2.22
CA PRO A 72 13.80 15.96 -2.47
C PRO A 72 13.90 16.45 -3.91
N ARG A 73 15.08 16.28 -4.54
CA ARG A 73 15.29 16.63 -5.95
C ARG A 73 14.46 15.77 -6.90
N MET A 74 14.29 14.48 -6.60
CA MET A 74 13.43 13.61 -7.42
C MET A 74 11.96 13.98 -7.21
N ILE A 75 11.53 14.24 -5.98
CA ILE A 75 10.16 14.67 -5.67
C ILE A 75 9.80 15.95 -6.43
N GLN A 76 10.68 16.96 -6.43
CA GLN A 76 10.47 18.21 -7.18
C GLN A 76 10.25 17.98 -8.68
N ARG A 77 10.91 17.00 -9.28
CA ARG A 77 10.69 16.66 -10.71
C ARG A 77 9.33 16.02 -10.96
N PHE A 78 8.78 15.35 -9.96
CA PHE A 78 7.46 14.73 -10.04
C PHE A 78 6.34 15.71 -9.71
N GLU A 79 6.61 16.80 -8.98
CA GLU A 79 5.60 17.80 -8.61
C GLU A 79 4.88 18.37 -9.82
N ASP A 80 5.61 18.84 -10.84
CA ASP A 80 5.03 19.33 -12.10
C ASP A 80 4.18 18.25 -12.80
N LYS A 81 4.62 16.99 -12.74
CA LYS A 81 3.90 15.86 -13.34
C LYS A 81 2.62 15.54 -12.55
N VAL A 82 2.67 15.59 -11.23
CA VAL A 82 1.51 15.41 -10.34
C VAL A 82 0.47 16.48 -10.63
N GLU A 83 0.88 17.74 -10.74
CA GLU A 83 -0.04 18.85 -11.05
C GLU A 83 -0.68 18.68 -12.43
N ALA A 84 0.11 18.34 -13.45
CA ALA A 84 -0.40 18.08 -14.80
C ALA A 84 -1.41 16.92 -14.83
N VAL A 85 -1.10 15.79 -14.17
CA VAL A 85 -1.99 14.63 -14.10
C VAL A 85 -3.26 14.95 -13.33
N ALA A 86 -3.16 15.65 -12.20
CA ALA A 86 -4.33 16.08 -11.43
C ALA A 86 -5.24 16.99 -12.26
N GLY A 87 -4.67 17.95 -12.99
CA GLY A 87 -5.42 18.83 -13.90
C GLY A 87 -6.14 18.06 -15.01
N GLN A 88 -5.48 17.07 -15.61
CA GLN A 88 -6.09 16.20 -16.63
C GLN A 88 -7.28 15.41 -16.07
N ILE A 89 -7.10 14.76 -14.91
CA ILE A 89 -8.16 13.97 -14.26
C ILE A 89 -9.39 14.84 -13.97
N VAL A 90 -9.20 16.02 -13.38
CA VAL A 90 -10.30 16.93 -13.04
C VAL A 90 -10.98 17.47 -14.31
N ALA A 91 -10.21 17.81 -15.34
CA ALA A 91 -10.76 18.28 -16.61
C ALA A 91 -11.64 17.22 -17.29
N GLU A 92 -11.19 15.97 -17.32
CA GLU A 92 -11.96 14.86 -17.90
C GLU A 92 -13.31 14.68 -17.19
N VAL A 93 -13.31 14.66 -15.85
CA VAL A 93 -14.54 14.55 -15.05
C VAL A 93 -15.49 15.73 -15.29
N ALA A 94 -14.94 16.94 -15.38
CA ALA A 94 -15.73 18.13 -15.67
C ALA A 94 -16.37 18.07 -17.07
N THR A 95 -15.64 17.60 -18.09
CA THR A 95 -16.18 17.43 -19.45
C THR A 95 -17.22 16.32 -19.55
N GLY A 96 -17.16 15.32 -18.66
CA GLY A 96 -18.13 14.22 -18.57
C GLY A 96 -19.46 14.59 -17.88
N GLY A 97 -19.67 15.85 -17.51
CA GLY A 97 -20.89 16.32 -16.82
C GLY A 97 -20.72 16.53 -15.32
N GLY A 98 -19.53 16.30 -14.76
CA GLY A 98 -19.21 16.63 -13.36
C GLY A 98 -19.87 15.73 -12.32
N THR A 99 -20.39 14.58 -12.73
CA THR A 99 -21.03 13.58 -11.86
C THR A 99 -20.40 12.22 -12.09
N GLY A 100 -20.14 11.47 -11.02
CA GLY A 100 -19.52 10.16 -11.10
C GLY A 100 -19.14 9.62 -9.73
N ASP A 101 -18.38 8.53 -9.72
CA ASP A 101 -17.79 7.98 -8.51
C ASP A 101 -16.42 8.63 -8.31
N PHE A 102 -16.33 9.51 -7.32
CA PHE A 102 -15.09 10.24 -7.03
C PHE A 102 -13.90 9.31 -6.74
N VAL A 103 -14.13 8.12 -6.16
CA VAL A 103 -13.05 7.17 -5.88
C VAL A 103 -12.46 6.64 -7.18
N GLN A 104 -13.32 6.13 -8.07
CA GLN A 104 -12.92 5.55 -9.35
C GLN A 104 -12.43 6.62 -10.34
N ASP A 105 -13.15 7.74 -10.41
CA ASP A 105 -12.95 8.75 -11.44
C ASP A 105 -11.84 9.75 -11.08
N VAL A 106 -11.47 9.88 -9.80
CA VAL A 106 -10.46 10.84 -9.33
C VAL A 106 -9.42 10.21 -8.41
N ALA A 107 -9.84 9.70 -7.24
CA ALA A 107 -8.93 9.39 -6.14
C ALA A 107 -7.96 8.23 -6.46
N ALA A 108 -8.43 7.18 -7.14
CA ALA A 108 -7.60 6.03 -7.50
C ALA A 108 -6.61 6.34 -8.64
N ARG A 109 -6.98 7.23 -9.55
CA ARG A 109 -6.24 7.47 -10.80
C ARG A 109 -4.90 8.16 -10.57
N LEU A 110 -4.87 9.19 -9.74
CA LEU A 110 -3.65 9.97 -9.48
C LEU A 110 -2.52 9.14 -8.85
N PRO A 111 -2.69 8.51 -7.67
CA PRO A 111 -1.61 7.76 -7.03
C PRO A 111 -1.14 6.59 -7.89
N LEU A 112 -2.05 5.88 -8.56
CA LEU A 112 -1.72 4.77 -9.47
C LEU A 112 -0.85 5.25 -10.63
N LYS A 113 -1.28 6.31 -11.34
CA LYS A 113 -0.51 6.84 -12.47
C LYS A 113 0.89 7.26 -12.04
N ILE A 114 1.00 8.01 -10.95
CA ILE A 114 2.29 8.52 -10.47
C ILE A 114 3.22 7.36 -10.07
N ILE A 115 2.75 6.35 -9.33
CA ILE A 115 3.62 5.24 -8.93
C ILE A 115 4.02 4.37 -10.12
N CYS A 116 3.09 4.08 -11.04
CA CYS A 116 3.38 3.31 -12.25
C CYS A 116 4.40 4.05 -13.13
N ASP A 117 4.24 5.36 -13.30
CA ASP A 117 5.19 6.21 -14.01
C ASP A 117 6.59 6.21 -13.36
N MET A 118 6.65 6.26 -12.02
CA MET A 118 7.92 6.15 -11.28
C MET A 118 8.59 4.78 -11.47
N MET A 119 7.81 3.72 -11.60
CA MET A 119 8.29 2.35 -11.84
C MET A 119 8.57 2.05 -13.31
N GLY A 120 8.24 2.96 -14.23
CA GLY A 120 8.38 2.74 -15.68
C GLY A 120 7.38 1.72 -16.24
N VAL A 121 6.23 1.55 -15.58
CA VAL A 121 5.14 0.68 -16.05
C VAL A 121 4.38 1.40 -17.17
N GLY A 122 4.11 0.70 -18.28
CA GLY A 122 3.30 1.21 -19.38
C GLY A 122 1.83 1.40 -18.98
N GLU A 123 1.16 2.39 -19.58
CA GLU A 123 -0.24 2.72 -19.28
C GLU A 123 -1.20 1.55 -19.52
N GLU A 124 -0.87 0.67 -20.48
CA GLU A 124 -1.59 -0.57 -20.79
C GLU A 124 -1.69 -1.53 -19.59
N HIS A 125 -0.80 -1.41 -18.61
CA HIS A 125 -0.75 -2.27 -17.43
C HIS A 125 -1.35 -1.63 -16.18
N TYR A 126 -1.78 -0.35 -16.23
CA TYR A 126 -2.24 0.36 -15.04
C TYR A 126 -3.44 -0.32 -14.39
N ARG A 127 -4.40 -0.77 -15.20
CA ARG A 127 -5.57 -1.48 -14.68
C ARG A 127 -5.19 -2.78 -13.99
N THR A 128 -4.28 -3.56 -14.59
CA THR A 128 -3.76 -4.78 -13.96
C THR A 128 -3.09 -4.49 -12.62
N VAL A 129 -2.29 -3.41 -12.54
CA VAL A 129 -1.64 -3.00 -11.29
C VAL A 129 -2.67 -2.58 -10.24
N LEU A 130 -3.69 -1.82 -10.63
CA LEU A 130 -4.77 -1.39 -9.72
C LEU A 130 -5.55 -2.59 -9.17
N ASP A 131 -6.02 -3.45 -10.06
CA ASP A 131 -6.83 -4.62 -9.71
C ASP A 131 -6.04 -5.55 -8.78
N ALA A 132 -4.78 -5.85 -9.12
CA ALA A 132 -3.91 -6.67 -8.28
C ALA A 132 -3.61 -6.01 -6.91
N SER A 133 -3.35 -4.70 -6.87
CA SER A 133 -3.06 -3.98 -5.63
C SER A 133 -4.27 -3.96 -4.69
N ASN A 134 -5.47 -3.77 -5.24
CA ASN A 134 -6.71 -3.82 -4.47
C ASN A 134 -6.92 -5.21 -3.89
N VAL A 135 -6.71 -6.28 -4.66
CA VAL A 135 -6.82 -7.66 -4.15
C VAL A 135 -5.84 -7.93 -3.02
N ILE A 136 -4.58 -7.48 -3.14
CA ILE A 136 -3.55 -7.70 -2.11
C ILE A 136 -3.89 -6.97 -0.80
N LEU A 137 -4.46 -5.77 -0.87
CA LEU A 137 -4.70 -4.90 0.29
C LEU A 137 -6.14 -4.96 0.84
N ALA A 138 -7.08 -5.52 0.10
CA ALA A 138 -8.49 -5.60 0.47
C ALA A 138 -8.77 -6.43 1.73
N GLY A 139 -7.82 -7.25 2.18
CA GLY A 139 -8.01 -8.10 3.35
C GLY A 139 -9.17 -9.08 3.14
N ASN A 140 -10.28 -8.86 3.86
CA ASN A 140 -11.50 -9.67 3.75
C ASN A 140 -12.68 -8.91 3.10
N ASP A 141 -12.39 -7.83 2.35
CA ASP A 141 -13.44 -7.09 1.65
C ASP A 141 -13.98 -7.91 0.47
N ALA A 142 -15.27 -8.26 0.55
CA ALA A 142 -15.96 -9.08 -0.44
C ALA A 142 -16.11 -8.38 -1.81
N GLU A 143 -15.97 -7.06 -1.87
CA GLU A 143 -16.00 -6.31 -3.14
C GLU A 143 -14.78 -6.65 -4.02
N PHE A 144 -13.63 -6.89 -3.41
CA PHE A 144 -12.37 -7.14 -4.11
C PHE A 144 -11.89 -8.59 -4.04
N VAL A 145 -12.32 -9.32 -3.01
CA VAL A 145 -12.04 -10.75 -2.81
C VAL A 145 -13.37 -11.47 -2.66
N PRO A 146 -13.98 -11.93 -3.77
CA PRO A 146 -15.23 -12.67 -3.71
C PRO A 146 -15.07 -13.87 -2.79
N VAL A 147 -16.00 -14.03 -1.84
CA VAL A 147 -16.04 -15.21 -0.99
C VAL A 147 -16.41 -16.39 -1.89
N ASP A 148 -15.52 -17.37 -2.00
CA ASP A 148 -15.85 -18.61 -2.69
C ASP A 148 -16.86 -19.38 -1.82
N ASP A 149 -18.13 -19.33 -2.21
CA ASP A 149 -19.23 -20.06 -1.57
C ASP A 149 -19.17 -21.57 -1.93
N GLY A 150 -17.98 -22.18 -2.02
CA GLY A 150 -17.76 -23.63 -1.96
C GLY A 150 -18.50 -24.53 -2.96
N GLU A 151 -19.19 -24.00 -3.99
CA GLU A 151 -20.01 -24.81 -4.90
C GLU A 151 -19.31 -25.24 -6.20
N GLN A 152 -18.01 -24.96 -6.38
CA GLN A 152 -17.28 -25.35 -7.60
C GLN A 152 -16.14 -26.36 -7.34
N MET A 153 -16.44 -27.47 -6.65
CA MET A 153 -15.65 -28.72 -6.74
C MET A 153 -16.51 -29.98 -6.56
N ALA A 154 -17.64 -30.07 -7.27
CA ALA A 154 -18.37 -31.32 -7.47
C ALA A 154 -18.07 -31.93 -8.86
#